data_AF-A0A940ETQ2-F1
#
_entry.id   AF-A0A940ETQ2-F1
#
_cell.length_a   1.000
_cell.length_b   1.000
_cell.length_c   1.000
_cell.angle_alpha   90.00
_cell.angle_beta   90.00
_cell.angle_gamma   90.00
#
_symmetry.space_group_name_H-M   'P 1'
#
loop_
_entity.id
_entity.type
_entity.pdbx_description
1 polymer ?
#
loop_
_entity_poly.entity_id
_entity_poly.type
_entity_poly.pdbx_seq_one_letter_code
_entity_poly.pdbx_strand_id
1 'polypeptide(L)'
;MDEVTVPIIDADRVNGALTFKLVIDAGSDETAKKISAELPVLRSATIAAGLEFARLNASALRAVDAQQLDRDLTAALKAAEPGLARVLIVEVEARTA
;
A
#
# COMPACT_ATOMS: atom_id res chain seq x y z
N MET A 1 8.14 -6.30 2.84
CA MET A 1 8.08 -5.11 3.74
C MET A 1 7.24 -5.49 4.94
N ASP A 2 7.43 -4.81 6.07
CA ASP A 2 6.58 -5.03 7.24
C ASP A 2 5.13 -4.66 6.94
N GLU A 3 4.23 -5.23 7.73
CA GLU A 3 2.81 -4.96 7.67
C GLU A 3 2.49 -3.46 7.77
N VAL A 4 1.50 -3.03 6.99
CA VAL A 4 1.01 -1.66 6.97
C VAL A 4 -0.45 -1.69 7.36
N THR A 5 -0.78 -0.94 8.41
CA THR A 5 -2.16 -0.73 8.87
C THR A 5 -2.49 0.75 8.77
N VAL A 6 -3.61 1.06 8.12
CA VAL A 6 -4.14 2.43 7.99
C VAL A 6 -5.61 2.46 8.42
N PRO A 7 -6.08 3.56 9.03
CA PRO A 7 -7.47 3.67 9.44
C PRO A 7 -8.38 3.81 8.22
N ILE A 8 -9.56 3.19 8.29
CA ILE A 8 -10.68 3.46 7.38
C ILE A 8 -11.50 4.57 8.02
N ILE A 9 -11.57 5.72 7.37
CA ILE A 9 -12.27 6.90 7.86
C ILE A 9 -13.56 7.08 7.05
N ASP A 10 -14.70 7.10 7.75
CA ASP A 10 -16.02 7.33 7.18
C ASP A 10 -16.80 8.33 8.05
N ALA A 11 -17.42 9.33 7.43
CA ALA A 11 -18.20 10.39 8.09
C ALA A 11 -17.56 10.94 9.39
N ASP A 12 -16.29 11.35 9.31
CA ASP A 12 -15.47 11.89 10.41
C ASP A 12 -15.20 10.90 11.57
N ARG A 13 -15.35 9.60 11.34
CA ARG A 13 -15.08 8.54 12.32
C ARG A 13 -14.17 7.46 11.75
N VAL A 14 -13.34 6.88 12.62
CA VAL A 14 -12.61 5.65 12.29
C VAL A 14 -13.59 4.48 12.40
N ASN A 15 -13.86 3.81 11.27
CA ASN A 15 -14.84 2.74 11.16
C ASN A 15 -14.18 1.35 10.98
N GLY A 16 -12.85 1.31 11.01
CA GLY A 16 -12.08 0.07 10.91
C GLY A 16 -10.65 0.32 10.49
N ALA A 17 -9.97 -0.77 10.11
CA ALA A 17 -8.60 -0.74 9.65
C ALA A 17 -8.45 -1.54 8.35
N LEU A 18 -7.66 -0.98 7.43
CA LEU A 18 -7.13 -1.69 6.27
C LEU A 18 -5.71 -2.13 6.63
N THR A 19 -5.48 -3.43 6.67
CA THR A 19 -4.17 -4.02 6.91
C THR A 19 -3.71 -4.76 5.66
N PHE A 20 -2.47 -4.53 5.24
CA PHE A 20 -1.91 -5.20 4.07
C PHE A 20 -0.42 -5.44 4.21
N LYS A 21 0.04 -6.51 3.56
CA LYS A 21 1.46 -6.84 3.37
C LYS A 21 1.77 -6.88 1.89
N LEU A 22 2.94 -6.38 1.54
CA LEU A 22 3.39 -6.35 0.16
C LEU A 22 4.88 -6.66 0.02
N VAL A 23 5.22 -7.10 -1.17
CA VAL A 23 6.59 -7.19 -1.67
C VAL A 23 6.73 -6.31 -2.91
N ILE A 24 7.95 -5.86 -3.17
CA ILE A 24 8.27 -5.00 -4.30
C ILE A 24 9.00 -5.84 -5.34
N ASP A 25 8.47 -5.84 -6.56
CA ASP A 25 9.18 -6.35 -7.72
C ASP A 25 10.06 -5.22 -8.28
N ALA A 26 11.36 -5.33 -8.05
CA ALA A 26 12.33 -4.33 -8.46
C ALA A 26 12.61 -4.34 -9.97
N GLY A 27 12.29 -5.42 -10.69
CA GLY A 27 12.57 -5.57 -12.13
C GLY A 27 14.05 -5.73 -12.51
N SER A 28 14.98 -5.17 -11.74
CA SER A 28 16.43 -5.35 -11.92
C SER A 28 17.21 -5.35 -10.61
N ASP A 29 18.44 -5.85 -10.67
CA ASP A 29 19.34 -5.96 -9.52
C ASP A 29 19.84 -4.57 -9.05
N GLU A 30 19.99 -3.62 -9.97
CA GLU A 30 20.34 -2.22 -9.68
C GLU A 30 19.22 -1.52 -8.92
N THR A 31 17.97 -1.66 -9.38
CA THR A 31 16.82 -1.07 -8.71
C THR A 31 16.61 -1.72 -7.34
N ALA A 32 16.81 -3.03 -7.21
CA ALA A 32 16.69 -3.73 -5.93
C ALA A 32 17.64 -3.17 -4.87
N LYS A 33 18.89 -2.82 -5.27
CA LYS A 33 19.87 -2.19 -4.38
C LYS A 33 19.44 -0.79 -3.93
N LYS A 34 18.88 0.01 -4.85
CA LYS A 34 18.34 1.35 -4.53
C LYS A 34 17.14 1.26 -3.59
N ILE A 35 16.17 0.41 -3.91
CA ILE A 35 15.00 0.15 -3.07
C ILE A 35 15.43 -0.26 -1.66
N SER A 36 16.44 -1.13 -1.55
CA SER A 36 16.95 -1.60 -0.26
C SER A 36 17.57 -0.47 0.57
N ALA A 37 18.25 0.49 -0.07
CA ALA A 37 18.81 1.66 0.60
C ALA A 37 17.73 2.69 1.00
N GLU A 38 16.64 2.78 0.25
CA GLU A 38 15.58 3.78 0.42
C GLU A 38 14.25 3.19 0.95
N LEU A 39 14.31 2.02 1.61
CA LEU A 39 13.12 1.38 2.19
C LEU A 39 12.27 2.32 3.06
N PRO A 40 12.82 3.20 3.92
CA PRO A 40 12.00 4.13 4.70
C PRO A 40 11.16 5.08 3.86
N VAL A 41 11.71 5.56 2.72
CA VAL A 41 11.00 6.48 1.81
C VAL A 41 9.85 5.75 1.12
N LEU A 42 10.12 4.56 0.59
CA LEU A 42 9.09 3.72 -0.04
C LEU A 42 8.02 3.28 0.95
N ARG A 43 8.40 3.02 2.20
CA ARG A 43 7.45 2.71 3.27
C ARG A 43 6.53 3.90 3.57
N SER A 44 7.07 5.13 3.62
CA SER A 44 6.26 6.33 3.80
C SER A 44 5.28 6.53 2.65
N ALA A 45 5.73 6.36 1.40
CA ALA A 45 4.86 6.43 0.22
C ALA A 45 3.76 5.36 0.25
N THR A 46 4.09 4.15 0.71
CA THR A 46 3.13 3.04 0.90
C THR A 46 2.04 3.40 1.90
N ILE A 47 2.40 3.97 3.06
CA ILE A 47 1.42 4.39 4.08
C ILE A 47 0.50 5.47 3.50
N ALA A 48 1.07 6.48 2.84
CA ALA A 48 0.30 7.59 2.28
C ALA A 48 -0.70 7.11 1.22
N ALA A 49 -0.26 6.24 0.30
CA ALA A 49 -1.13 5.66 -0.72
C ALA A 49 -2.20 4.74 -0.12
N GLY A 50 -1.83 3.93 0.88
CA GLY A 50 -2.79 3.10 1.63
C GLY A 50 -3.86 3.94 2.33
N LEU A 51 -3.48 5.06 2.96
CA LEU A 51 -4.41 5.96 3.63
C LEU A 51 -5.41 6.58 2.63
N GLU A 52 -4.93 7.04 1.48
CA GLU A 52 -5.80 7.61 0.45
C GLU A 52 -6.75 6.56 -0.13
N PHE A 53 -6.27 5.35 -0.41
CA PHE A 53 -7.12 4.24 -0.82
C PHE A 53 -8.16 3.91 0.26
N ALA A 54 -7.76 3.86 1.53
CA ALA A 54 -8.67 3.56 2.63
C ALA A 54 -9.79 4.59 2.76
N ARG A 55 -9.46 5.87 2.53
CA ARG A 55 -10.40 7.00 2.57
C ARG A 55 -11.42 6.95 1.43
N LEU A 56 -11.00 6.55 0.23
CA LEU A 56 -11.84 6.62 -0.97
C LEU A 56 -12.58 5.32 -1.29
N ASN A 57 -11.97 4.18 -1.00
CA ASN A 57 -12.36 2.90 -1.60
C ASN A 57 -12.64 1.81 -0.57
N ALA A 58 -12.06 1.87 0.63
CA ALA A 58 -12.19 0.80 1.63
C ALA A 58 -13.44 0.94 2.52
N SER A 59 -13.84 -0.19 3.11
CA SER A 59 -14.84 -0.27 4.18
C SER A 59 -14.57 -1.53 4.97
N ALA A 60 -14.77 -1.50 6.28
CA ALA A 60 -14.68 -2.68 7.15
C ALA A 60 -15.77 -3.73 6.85
N LEU A 61 -16.80 -3.37 6.09
CA LEU A 61 -17.95 -4.22 5.80
C LEU A 61 -18.00 -4.68 4.34
N ARG A 62 -16.97 -4.35 3.54
CA ARG A 62 -16.90 -4.70 2.12
C ARG A 62 -15.59 -5.40 1.81
N ALA A 63 -15.62 -6.30 0.83
CA ALA A 63 -14.40 -6.89 0.30
C ALA A 63 -13.47 -5.78 -0.26
N VAL A 64 -12.16 -5.96 -0.05
CA VAL A 64 -11.16 -5.04 -0.57
C VAL A 64 -10.94 -5.31 -2.06
N ASP A 65 -11.01 -4.26 -2.88
CA ASP A 65 -10.57 -4.35 -4.28
C ASP A 65 -9.03 -4.35 -4.32
N ALA A 66 -8.45 -5.54 -4.23
CA ALA A 66 -7.01 -5.74 -4.26
C ALA A 66 -6.37 -5.30 -5.59
N GLN A 67 -7.12 -5.33 -6.70
CA GLN A 67 -6.61 -4.93 -8.00
C GLN A 67 -6.48 -3.40 -8.09
N GLN A 68 -7.46 -2.67 -7.56
CA GLN A 68 -7.36 -1.21 -7.44
C GLN A 68 -6.24 -0.82 -6.46
N LEU A 69 -6.16 -1.49 -5.30
CA LEU A 69 -5.10 -1.24 -4.33
C LEU A 69 -3.69 -1.47 -4.93
N ASP A 70 -3.50 -2.55 -5.69
CA ASP A 70 -2.25 -2.83 -6.40
C ASP A 70 -1.87 -1.71 -7.38
N ARG A 71 -2.83 -1.25 -8.18
CA ARG A 71 -2.62 -0.14 -9.13
C ARG A 71 -2.21 1.14 -8.41
N ASP A 72 -2.91 1.50 -7.34
CA ASP A 72 -2.67 2.74 -6.60
C ASP A 72 -1.32 2.71 -5.86
N LEU A 73 -1.00 1.59 -5.20
CA LEU A 73 0.30 1.39 -4.56
C LEU A 73 1.43 1.40 -5.58
N THR A 74 1.28 0.69 -6.69
CA THR A 74 2.30 0.66 -7.75
C THR A 74 2.54 2.06 -8.34
N ALA A 75 1.47 2.82 -8.62
CA ALA A 75 1.60 4.17 -9.13
C ALA A 75 2.32 5.10 -8.14
N ALA A 76 1.95 5.03 -6.85
CA ALA A 76 2.56 5.84 -5.81
C ALA A 76 4.04 5.49 -5.60
N LEU A 77 4.39 4.20 -5.59
CA LEU A 77 5.78 3.77 -5.38
C LEU A 77 6.66 4.07 -6.59
N LYS A 78 6.12 4.01 -7.83
CA LYS A 78 6.84 4.45 -9.03
C LYS A 78 7.13 5.95 -9.04
N ALA A 79 6.32 6.77 -8.38
CA ALA A 79 6.62 8.19 -8.24
C ALA A 79 7.86 8.43 -7.36
N ALA A 80 8.11 7.53 -6.38
CA ALA A 80 9.30 7.58 -5.52
C ALA A 80 10.52 6.90 -6.17
N GLU A 81 10.36 5.74 -6.81
CA GLU A 81 11.40 5.03 -7.55
C GLU A 81 10.86 4.56 -8.91
N PRO A 82 11.10 5.33 -9.98
CA PRO A 82 10.60 5.02 -11.32
C PRO A 82 11.10 3.69 -11.91
N GLY A 83 12.23 3.16 -11.43
CA GLY A 83 12.81 1.90 -11.88
C GLY A 83 12.09 0.64 -11.37
N LEU A 84 11.19 0.78 -10.40
CA LEU A 84 10.39 -0.32 -9.84
C LEU A 84 9.45 -0.91 -10.90
N ALA A 85 9.31 -2.23 -10.93
CA ALA A 85 8.41 -2.89 -11.88
C ALA A 85 6.95 -2.79 -11.43
N ARG A 86 6.67 -3.28 -10.22
CA ARG A 86 5.34 -3.26 -9.59
C ARG A 86 5.37 -3.61 -8.09
N VAL A 87 4.24 -3.43 -7.44
CA VAL A 87 3.95 -4.00 -6.12
C VAL A 87 3.29 -5.36 -6.30
N LEU A 88 3.43 -6.23 -5.29
CA LEU A 88 2.68 -7.47 -5.17
C LEU A 88 2.09 -7.55 -3.76
N ILE A 89 0.76 -7.53 -3.67
CA ILE A 89 0.04 -7.69 -2.41
C ILE A 89 0.05 -9.17 -2.03
N VAL A 90 0.56 -9.46 -0.84
CA VAL A 90 0.67 -10.82 -0.29
C VAL A 90 -0.54 -11.12 0.60
N GLU A 91 -0.94 -10.15 1.42
CA GLU A 91 -2.07 -10.23 2.32
C GLU A 91 -2.79 -8.89 2.32
N VAL A 92 -4.12 -8.93 2.40
CA VAL A 92 -4.95 -7.74 2.56
C VAL A 92 -6.23 -8.10 3.30
N GLU A 93 -6.59 -7.28 4.29
CA GLU A 93 -7.85 -7.39 5.01
C GLU A 93 -8.40 -6.00 5.37
N ALA A 94 -9.73 -5.90 5.41
CA ALA A 94 -10.43 -4.78 6.00
C ALA A 94 -11.34 -5.32 7.10
N ARG A 95 -11.22 -4.77 8.31
CA ARG A 95 -11.96 -5.24 9.49
C ARG A 95 -12.41 -4.08 10.36
N THR A 96 -13.48 -4.30 11.11
CA THR A 96 -13.90 -3.38 12.17
C THR A 96 -12.83 -3.38 13.27
N ALA A 97 -12.69 -2.22 13.93
CA ALA A 97 -11.83 -2.07 15.10
C ALA A 97 -12.32 -2.93 16.27
#